data_AF-A0A834I020-F1
#
_entry.id   AF-A0A834I020-F1
#
_cell.length_a   1.000
_cell.length_b   1.000
_cell.length_c   1.000
_cell.angle_alpha   90.00
_cell.angle_beta   90.00
_cell.angle_gamma   90.00
#
_symmetry.space_group_name_H-M   'P 1'
#
loop_
_entity.id
_entity.type
_entity.pdbx_description
1 polymer ?
#
loop_
_entity_poly.entity_id
_entity_poly.type
_entity_poly.pdbx_seq_one_letter_code
_entity_poly.pdbx_strand_id
1 'polypeptide(L)'
;MKSLLIFCALAIAFQTVKSQTANIDAFYTSSENKFVFFTIKKDLVLTCNISKSDPASVATVSWQFEGKTLDKVDSLKGRHSVSNHESNHTVTVKDAKYTDAGKWSCSVLINGQIVDTEEIIVGSNVEVKIKTENINVVEDEKLRIECSVLGNPQPKLSWRIYSGNFNSTVSADMERVTIEDYVNEHGNNVENGLLFISPVNLDDRGYYHCVGQNAYWQADVSESSSTIRVKGKYAPLWPFLGICAEVIVLCAIIIIYEKRRNKSELEESDTDQSPDQKNTPDHGKEANLRHRQ
;
A
#
# COMPACT_ATOMS: atom_id res chain seq x y z
N MET A 1 -3.94 -0.95 -105.08
CA MET A 1 -2.92 -0.05 -104.49
C MET A 1 -3.54 0.59 -103.26
N LYS A 2 -3.18 0.09 -102.07
CA LYS A 2 -2.45 0.82 -101.00
C LYS A 2 -3.11 2.18 -100.66
N SER A 3 -3.88 2.28 -99.58
CA SER A 3 -3.48 2.30 -98.15
C SER A 3 -3.53 3.74 -97.63
N LEU A 4 -4.45 4.05 -96.69
CA LEU A 4 -4.13 4.73 -95.41
C LEU A 4 -5.43 4.88 -94.60
N LEU A 5 -5.67 3.95 -93.67
CA LEU A 5 -6.59 4.18 -92.56
C LEU A 5 -5.78 4.83 -91.44
N ILE A 6 -6.02 6.11 -91.18
CA ILE A 6 -5.44 6.86 -90.09
C ILE A 6 -6.18 6.46 -88.81
N PHE A 7 -5.61 5.52 -88.05
CA PHE A 7 -6.03 5.23 -86.69
C PHE A 7 -5.50 6.33 -85.77
N CYS A 8 -6.38 7.25 -85.36
CA CYS A 8 -6.08 8.22 -84.31
C CYS A 8 -6.11 7.50 -82.96
N ALA A 9 -4.95 7.03 -82.49
CA ALA A 9 -4.81 6.44 -81.17
C ALA A 9 -4.89 7.56 -80.11
N LEU A 10 -6.04 7.67 -79.45
CA LEU A 10 -6.17 8.40 -78.19
C LEU A 10 -5.37 7.65 -77.12
N ALA A 11 -4.13 8.07 -76.91
CA ALA A 11 -3.34 7.65 -75.77
C ALA A 11 -3.95 8.26 -74.50
N ILE A 12 -4.83 7.52 -73.84
CA ILE A 12 -5.23 7.82 -72.46
C ILE A 12 -3.99 7.59 -71.60
N ALA A 13 -3.32 8.67 -71.23
CA ALA A 13 -2.27 8.63 -70.23
C ALA A 13 -2.93 8.25 -68.89
N PHE A 14 -2.93 6.95 -68.56
CA PHE A 14 -3.12 6.52 -67.18
C PHE A 14 -1.92 7.05 -66.39
N GLN A 15 -2.09 8.21 -65.76
CA GLN A 15 -1.17 8.58 -64.68
C GLN A 15 -1.33 7.51 -63.61
N THR A 16 -0.30 6.68 -63.46
CA THR A 16 -0.18 5.81 -62.30
C THR A 16 -0.05 6.73 -61.09
N VAL A 17 -1.09 6.80 -60.27
CA VAL A 17 -1.01 7.44 -58.96
C VAL A 17 0.10 6.71 -58.21
N LYS A 18 1.24 7.37 -57.97
CA LYS A 18 2.26 6.82 -57.08
C LYS A 18 1.57 6.58 -55.74
N SER A 19 1.49 5.32 -55.31
CA SER A 19 1.04 4.98 -53.97
C SER A 19 1.96 5.72 -53.01
N GLN A 20 1.44 6.67 -52.24
CA GLN A 20 2.21 7.34 -51.20
C GLN A 20 2.53 6.27 -50.15
N THR A 21 3.82 6.03 -49.90
CA THR A 21 4.29 5.01 -48.96
C THR A 21 4.98 5.71 -47.80
N ALA A 22 4.42 5.56 -46.60
CA ALA A 22 5.10 5.92 -45.37
C ALA A 22 4.97 4.79 -44.36
N ASN A 23 6.00 4.63 -43.53
CA ASN A 23 6.03 3.62 -42.48
C ASN A 23 6.14 4.30 -41.12
N ILE A 24 5.49 3.72 -40.12
CA ILE A 24 5.55 4.21 -38.74
C ILE A 24 6.00 3.09 -37.80
N ASP A 25 6.97 3.39 -36.95
CA ASP A 25 7.55 2.44 -36.00
C ASP A 25 7.49 3.02 -34.59
N ALA A 26 7.03 2.22 -33.61
CA ALA A 26 6.96 2.66 -32.22
C ALA A 26 8.23 2.32 -31.42
N PHE A 27 8.50 3.10 -30.38
CA PHE A 27 9.55 2.79 -29.41
C PHE A 27 9.01 1.85 -28.32
N TYR A 28 9.68 0.72 -28.13
CA TYR A 28 9.28 -0.32 -27.19
C TYR A 28 10.26 -0.44 -26.02
N THR A 29 9.73 -0.77 -24.84
CA THR A 29 10.55 -1.24 -23.72
C THR A 29 11.02 -2.69 -23.97
N SER A 30 10.15 -3.51 -24.57
CA SER A 30 10.46 -4.86 -25.05
C SER A 30 10.07 -5.00 -26.51
N SER A 31 11.07 -5.02 -27.39
CA SER A 31 10.87 -5.09 -28.85
C SER A 31 10.28 -6.42 -29.32
N GLU A 32 10.63 -7.53 -28.67
CA GLU A 32 10.15 -8.88 -29.04
C GLU A 32 8.63 -8.99 -28.95
N ASN A 33 8.03 -8.33 -27.96
CA ASN A 33 6.61 -8.45 -27.68
C ASN A 33 5.81 -7.18 -28.05
N LYS A 34 6.47 -6.12 -28.56
CA LYS A 34 5.89 -4.79 -28.80
C LYS A 34 5.25 -4.16 -27.55
N PHE A 35 5.91 -4.31 -26.39
CA PHE A 35 5.41 -3.80 -25.11
C PHE A 35 6.07 -2.48 -24.70
N VAL A 36 5.25 -1.63 -24.10
CA VAL A 36 5.70 -0.47 -23.31
C VAL A 36 5.16 -0.58 -21.89
N PHE A 37 6.02 -0.34 -20.91
CA PHE A 37 5.63 -0.31 -19.50
C PHE A 37 5.68 1.10 -18.96
N PHE A 38 4.75 1.41 -18.06
CA PHE A 38 4.79 2.64 -17.29
C PHE A 38 4.61 2.37 -15.80
N THR A 39 5.10 3.33 -15.01
CA THR A 39 4.90 3.32 -13.57
C THR A 39 3.64 4.11 -13.22
N ILE A 40 2.73 3.52 -12.43
CA ILE A 40 1.53 4.18 -11.92
C ILE A 40 1.92 5.49 -11.20
N LYS A 41 1.14 6.56 -11.37
CA LYS A 41 1.40 7.95 -10.91
C LYS A 41 2.59 8.66 -11.57
N LYS A 42 3.25 8.05 -12.56
CA LYS A 42 4.23 8.70 -13.43
C LYS A 42 3.61 8.98 -14.80
N ASP A 43 4.31 9.74 -15.62
CA ASP A 43 3.85 10.03 -16.97
C ASP A 43 4.07 8.81 -17.87
N LEU A 44 3.02 8.38 -18.56
CA LEU A 44 3.12 7.40 -19.64
C LEU A 44 3.52 8.16 -20.91
N VAL A 45 4.59 7.72 -21.56
CA VAL A 45 5.11 8.33 -22.79
C VAL A 45 5.22 7.27 -23.87
N LEU A 46 4.46 7.45 -24.96
CA LEU A 46 4.55 6.60 -26.15
C LEU A 46 5.12 7.44 -27.30
N THR A 47 6.07 6.88 -28.03
CA THR A 47 6.69 7.57 -29.16
C THR A 47 6.64 6.69 -30.40
N CYS A 48 6.29 7.30 -31.52
CA CYS A 48 6.37 6.69 -32.85
C CYS A 48 7.22 7.56 -33.77
N ASN A 49 8.01 6.90 -34.62
CA ASN A 49 8.89 7.53 -35.59
C ASN A 49 8.41 7.21 -37.01
N ILE A 50 8.35 8.22 -37.88
CA ILE A 50 8.11 8.01 -39.30
C ILE A 50 9.44 7.65 -39.98
N SER A 51 9.62 6.37 -40.34
CA SER A 51 10.90 5.86 -40.87
C SER A 51 11.05 6.00 -42.39
N LYS A 52 9.94 6.05 -43.12
CA LYS A 52 9.88 6.33 -44.56
C LYS A 52 8.75 7.29 -44.82
N SER A 53 9.00 8.39 -45.55
CA SER A 53 7.94 9.27 -46.04
C SER A 53 8.37 9.94 -47.34
N ASP A 54 7.41 10.18 -48.23
CA ASP A 54 7.63 10.99 -49.43
C ASP A 54 7.87 12.46 -49.01
N PRO A 55 9.01 13.08 -49.33
CA PRO A 55 9.33 14.46 -48.93
C PRO A 55 8.29 15.50 -49.36
N ALA A 56 7.48 15.20 -50.38
CA ALA A 56 6.43 16.09 -50.89
C ALA A 56 5.08 15.94 -50.17
N SER A 57 4.94 14.97 -49.26
CA SER A 57 3.69 14.62 -48.61
C SER A 57 3.64 15.16 -47.18
N VAL A 58 2.60 15.92 -46.83
CA VAL A 58 2.35 16.34 -45.44
C VAL A 58 1.83 15.14 -44.65
N ALA A 59 2.73 14.48 -43.92
CA ALA A 59 2.40 13.38 -43.04
C ALA A 59 2.02 13.89 -41.64
N THR A 60 0.98 13.32 -41.05
CA THR A 60 0.55 13.59 -39.67
C THR A 60 0.36 12.28 -38.93
N VAL A 61 0.49 12.28 -37.60
CA VAL A 61 0.26 11.08 -36.79
C VAL A 61 -1.03 11.24 -35.98
N SER A 62 -1.90 10.22 -36.08
CA SER A 62 -3.08 10.09 -35.24
C SER A 62 -2.87 9.01 -34.19
N TRP A 63 -3.23 9.32 -32.95
CA TRP A 63 -3.20 8.38 -31.84
C TRP A 63 -4.58 7.83 -31.51
N GLN A 64 -4.64 6.55 -31.17
CA GLN A 64 -5.85 5.92 -30.65
C GLN A 64 -5.53 5.08 -29.41
N PHE A 65 -6.52 4.97 -28.54
CA PHE A 65 -6.54 4.08 -27.39
C PHE A 65 -7.81 3.23 -27.45
N GLU A 66 -7.66 1.90 -27.44
CA GLU A 66 -8.76 0.94 -27.60
C GLU A 66 -9.62 1.24 -28.85
N GLY A 67 -8.96 1.59 -29.96
CA GLY A 67 -9.58 1.92 -31.25
C GLY A 67 -10.33 3.26 -31.29
N LYS A 68 -10.29 4.07 -30.21
CA LYS A 68 -10.92 5.38 -30.13
C LYS A 68 -9.87 6.49 -30.18
N THR A 69 -10.17 7.58 -30.88
CA THR A 69 -9.37 8.81 -30.80
C THR A 69 -9.33 9.33 -29.37
N LEU A 70 -8.17 9.87 -28.95
CA LEU A 70 -7.94 10.27 -27.56
C LEU A 70 -8.98 11.26 -27.01
N ASP A 71 -9.47 12.20 -27.82
CA ASP A 71 -10.51 13.17 -27.43
C ASP A 71 -11.84 12.52 -27.03
N LYS A 72 -12.11 11.32 -27.55
CA LYS A 72 -13.34 10.55 -27.29
C LYS A 72 -13.19 9.63 -26.07
N VAL A 73 -12.02 9.58 -25.44
CA VAL A 73 -11.76 8.74 -24.28
C VAL A 73 -11.89 9.59 -23.02
N ASP A 74 -13.00 9.44 -22.30
CA ASP A 74 -13.30 10.26 -21.11
C ASP A 74 -12.22 10.19 -20.03
N SER A 75 -11.61 9.03 -19.82
CA SER A 75 -10.55 8.86 -18.81
C SER A 75 -9.29 9.69 -19.11
N LEU A 76 -9.01 10.00 -20.38
CA LEU A 76 -7.82 10.73 -20.83
C LEU A 76 -8.03 12.25 -20.95
N LYS A 77 -9.27 12.74 -20.82
CA LYS A 77 -9.59 14.17 -20.95
C LYS A 77 -8.77 15.01 -19.97
N GLY A 78 -8.06 16.01 -20.49
CA GLY A 78 -7.20 16.91 -19.71
C GLY A 78 -5.91 16.30 -19.17
N ARG A 79 -5.64 15.01 -19.40
CA ARG A 79 -4.41 14.33 -18.97
C ARG A 79 -3.46 13.99 -20.09
N HIS A 80 -3.92 13.97 -21.34
CA HIS A 80 -3.09 13.65 -22.49
C HIS A 80 -2.60 14.90 -23.24
N SER A 81 -1.41 14.81 -23.82
CA SER A 81 -0.85 15.83 -24.72
C SER A 81 -0.06 15.16 -25.83
N VAL A 82 -0.19 15.67 -27.06
CA VAL A 82 0.57 15.20 -28.22
C VAL A 82 1.65 16.23 -28.56
N SER A 83 2.87 15.75 -28.75
CA SER A 83 4.04 16.54 -29.15
C SER A 83 4.64 15.95 -30.42
N ASN A 84 4.94 16.79 -31.40
CA ASN A 84 5.55 16.39 -32.67
C ASN A 84 6.86 17.14 -32.84
N HIS A 85 7.97 16.43 -32.86
CA HIS A 85 9.30 16.98 -33.05
C HIS A 85 10.04 16.22 -34.15
N GLU A 86 10.22 16.88 -35.30
CA GLU A 86 10.82 16.28 -36.50
C GLU A 86 10.09 14.99 -36.92
N SER A 87 10.75 13.84 -36.86
CA SER A 87 10.16 12.53 -37.17
C SER A 87 9.58 11.83 -35.93
N ASN A 88 9.82 12.36 -34.72
CA ASN A 88 9.33 11.80 -33.47
C ASN A 88 7.96 12.39 -33.11
N HIS A 89 6.98 11.51 -33.01
CA HIS A 89 5.63 11.82 -32.60
C HIS A 89 5.36 11.15 -31.26
N THR A 90 5.05 11.95 -30.25
CA THR A 90 4.92 11.47 -28.87
C THR A 90 3.54 11.81 -28.33
N VAL A 91 2.90 10.84 -27.66
CA VAL A 91 1.78 11.10 -26.76
C VAL A 91 2.23 10.90 -25.33
N THR A 92 1.88 11.85 -24.46
CA THR A 92 2.14 11.79 -23.03
C THR A 92 0.81 11.79 -22.28
N VAL A 93 0.64 10.87 -21.34
CA VAL A 93 -0.48 10.84 -20.39
C VAL A 93 0.07 11.10 -19.00
N LYS A 94 -0.34 12.22 -18.39
CA LYS A 94 0.10 12.61 -17.04
C LYS A 94 -0.62 11.81 -15.96
N ASP A 95 0.10 11.59 -14.86
CA ASP A 95 -0.41 10.87 -13.68
C ASP A 95 -1.09 9.56 -14.10
N ALA A 96 -0.32 8.70 -14.78
CA ALA A 96 -0.85 7.53 -15.45
C ALA A 96 -1.45 6.55 -14.44
N LYS A 97 -2.64 6.06 -14.78
CA LYS A 97 -3.39 5.08 -13.98
C LYS A 97 -3.22 3.71 -14.59
N TYR A 98 -3.35 2.66 -13.79
CA TYR A 98 -3.29 1.28 -14.31
C TYR A 98 -4.33 1.01 -15.43
N THR A 99 -5.41 1.78 -15.50
CA THR A 99 -6.45 1.74 -16.55
C THR A 99 -6.03 2.40 -17.87
N ASP A 100 -4.91 3.11 -17.91
CA ASP A 100 -4.34 3.67 -19.15
C ASP A 100 -3.52 2.61 -19.93
N ALA A 101 -3.29 1.44 -19.32
CA ALA A 101 -2.79 0.25 -19.99
C ALA A 101 -3.85 -0.34 -20.92
N GLY A 102 -3.41 -0.94 -22.02
CA GLY A 102 -4.27 -1.46 -23.06
C GLY A 102 -3.63 -1.34 -24.44
N LYS A 103 -4.46 -1.43 -25.48
CA LYS A 103 -4.02 -1.35 -26.87
C LYS A 103 -3.98 0.11 -27.33
N TRP A 104 -2.79 0.59 -27.58
CA TRP A 104 -2.54 1.90 -28.19
C TRP A 104 -2.15 1.72 -29.65
N SER A 105 -2.41 2.72 -30.48
CA SER A 105 -1.91 2.74 -31.85
C SER A 105 -1.56 4.14 -32.31
N CYS A 106 -0.55 4.21 -33.16
CA CYS A 106 -0.18 5.40 -33.90
C CYS A 106 -0.30 5.10 -35.40
N SER A 107 -1.08 5.91 -36.09
CA SER A 107 -1.29 5.79 -37.54
C SER A 107 -0.69 7.00 -38.22
N VAL A 108 0.04 6.78 -39.31
CA VAL A 108 0.48 7.87 -40.19
C VAL A 108 -0.59 8.14 -41.24
N LEU A 109 -1.00 9.41 -41.32
CA LEU A 109 -1.97 9.91 -42.28
C LEU A 109 -1.28 10.79 -43.30
N ILE A 110 -1.55 10.53 -44.57
CA ILE A 110 -1.14 11.38 -45.68
C ILE A 110 -2.39 11.80 -46.43
N ASN A 111 -2.59 13.13 -46.58
CA ASN A 111 -3.80 13.70 -47.19
C ASN A 111 -5.11 13.20 -46.54
N GLY A 112 -5.06 12.90 -45.24
CA GLY A 112 -6.20 12.38 -44.47
C GLY A 112 -6.46 10.87 -44.62
N GLN A 113 -5.67 10.15 -45.41
CA GLN A 113 -5.76 8.69 -45.52
C GLN A 113 -4.70 8.00 -44.66
N ILE A 114 -5.10 6.95 -43.95
CA ILE A 114 -4.18 6.11 -43.18
C ILE A 114 -3.34 5.29 -44.16
N VAL A 115 -2.02 5.43 -44.06
CA VAL A 115 -1.05 4.74 -44.93
C VAL A 115 -0.40 3.57 -44.21
N ASP A 116 -0.13 3.73 -42.91
CA ASP A 116 0.42 2.69 -42.05
C ASP A 116 -0.04 2.88 -40.60
N THR A 117 -0.05 1.81 -39.81
CA THR A 117 -0.48 1.81 -38.41
C THR A 117 0.35 0.83 -37.61
N GLU A 118 0.92 1.32 -36.52
CA GLU A 118 1.65 0.50 -35.56
C GLU A 118 0.85 0.35 -34.28
N GLU A 119 0.73 -0.89 -33.81
CA GLU A 119 0.03 -1.25 -32.58
C GLU A 119 1.02 -1.47 -31.44
N ILE A 120 0.70 -0.90 -30.27
CA ILE A 120 1.53 -0.91 -29.07
C ILE A 120 0.71 -1.52 -27.93
N ILE A 121 1.25 -2.55 -27.28
CA ILE A 121 0.63 -3.10 -26.08
C ILE A 121 1.24 -2.42 -24.86
N VAL A 122 0.43 -1.68 -24.11
CA VAL A 122 0.89 -0.91 -22.95
C VAL A 122 0.47 -1.63 -21.68
N GLY A 123 1.43 -1.93 -20.81
CA GLY A 123 1.20 -2.49 -19.48
C GLY A 123 1.60 -1.51 -18.37
N SER A 124 0.97 -1.63 -17.21
CA SER A 124 1.41 -0.91 -16.00
C SER A 124 2.20 -1.84 -15.09
N ASN A 125 3.12 -1.28 -14.32
CA ASN A 125 3.78 -2.01 -13.24
C ASN A 125 2.78 -2.45 -12.14
N VAL A 126 3.18 -3.42 -11.33
CA VAL A 126 2.45 -3.79 -10.12
C VAL A 126 2.68 -2.76 -9.00
N GLU A 127 1.61 -2.37 -8.31
CA GLU A 127 1.66 -1.63 -7.04
C GLU A 127 0.83 -2.38 -5.99
N VAL A 128 1.47 -2.78 -4.88
CA VAL A 128 0.82 -3.51 -3.78
C VAL A 128 0.76 -2.66 -2.53
N LYS A 129 -0.35 -2.73 -1.80
CA LYS A 129 -0.54 -2.01 -0.55
C LYS A 129 -1.36 -2.82 0.46
N ILE A 130 -0.77 -3.13 1.60
CA ILE A 130 -1.51 -3.58 2.79
C ILE A 130 -2.18 -2.36 3.44
N LYS A 131 -3.46 -2.51 3.84
CA LYS A 131 -4.28 -1.40 4.37
C LYS A 131 -3.78 -0.87 5.72
N THR A 132 -3.21 -1.75 6.55
CA THR A 132 -2.75 -1.43 7.91
C THR A 132 -1.33 -1.94 8.11
N GLU A 133 -0.36 -1.04 8.26
CA GLU A 133 1.07 -1.38 8.40
C GLU A 133 1.44 -1.95 9.78
N ASN A 134 0.65 -1.66 10.81
CA ASN A 134 0.92 -2.07 12.18
C ASN A 134 -0.38 -2.55 12.84
N ILE A 135 -0.53 -3.85 13.04
CA ILE A 135 -1.73 -4.42 13.65
C ILE A 135 -1.38 -4.92 15.06
N ASN A 136 -2.19 -4.51 16.04
CA ASN A 136 -2.16 -5.06 17.38
C ASN A 136 -3.37 -5.97 17.53
N VAL A 137 -3.14 -7.21 17.97
CA VAL A 137 -4.20 -8.21 18.17
C VAL A 137 -3.94 -8.92 19.50
N VAL A 138 -4.99 -9.34 20.19
CA VAL A 138 -4.86 -10.13 21.42
C VAL A 138 -4.83 -11.62 21.05
N GLU A 139 -4.08 -12.40 21.82
CA GLU A 139 -4.12 -13.86 21.75
C GLU A 139 -5.57 -14.39 21.83
N ASP A 140 -5.85 -15.47 21.10
CA ASP A 140 -7.16 -16.10 20.88
C ASP A 140 -8.16 -15.29 20.03
N GLU A 141 -7.86 -14.03 19.67
CA GLU A 141 -8.68 -13.26 18.73
C GLU A 141 -8.45 -13.67 17.27
N LYS A 142 -9.24 -13.07 16.37
CA LYS A 142 -9.12 -13.23 14.91
C LYS A 142 -8.32 -12.08 14.33
N LEU A 143 -7.32 -12.41 13.52
CA LEU A 143 -6.59 -11.44 12.72
C LEU A 143 -7.11 -11.46 11.28
N ARG A 144 -7.32 -10.27 10.70
CA ARG A 144 -7.65 -10.06 9.30
C ARG A 144 -6.70 -9.03 8.71
N ILE A 145 -5.99 -9.41 7.64
CA ILE A 145 -5.11 -8.51 6.88
C ILE A 145 -5.67 -8.38 5.46
N GLU A 146 -5.84 -7.14 5.01
CA GLU A 146 -6.34 -6.82 3.68
C GLU A 146 -5.23 -6.21 2.84
N CYS A 147 -4.99 -6.80 1.68
CA CYS A 147 -4.02 -6.35 0.69
C CYS A 147 -4.73 -5.91 -0.59
N SER A 148 -4.36 -4.74 -1.09
CA SER A 148 -4.81 -4.20 -2.36
C SER A 148 -3.68 -4.26 -3.38
N VAL A 149 -4.06 -4.44 -4.64
CA VAL A 149 -3.12 -4.51 -5.76
C VAL A 149 -3.67 -3.75 -6.95
N LEU A 150 -2.81 -2.98 -7.60
CA LEU A 150 -3.04 -2.33 -8.88
C LEU A 150 -2.02 -2.84 -9.89
N GLY A 151 -2.45 -2.94 -11.14
CA GLY A 151 -1.60 -3.40 -12.23
C GLY A 151 -2.45 -3.83 -13.41
N ASN A 152 -1.90 -3.74 -14.61
CA ASN A 152 -2.54 -4.25 -15.82
C ASN A 152 -1.46 -4.83 -16.74
N PRO A 153 -1.48 -6.15 -17.03
CA PRO A 153 -2.51 -7.14 -16.66
C PRO A 153 -2.71 -7.35 -15.15
N GLN A 154 -3.90 -7.79 -14.75
CA GLN A 154 -4.28 -7.95 -13.34
C GLN A 154 -3.26 -8.85 -12.60
N PRO A 155 -2.56 -8.33 -11.57
CA PRO A 155 -1.55 -9.11 -10.86
C PRO A 155 -2.18 -10.14 -9.92
N LYS A 156 -1.44 -11.22 -9.66
CA LYS A 156 -1.79 -12.24 -8.67
C LYS A 156 -1.13 -11.94 -7.33
N LEU A 157 -1.87 -12.09 -6.24
CA LEU A 157 -1.34 -11.93 -4.88
C LEU A 157 -0.92 -13.27 -4.28
N SER A 158 0.10 -13.18 -3.43
CA SER A 158 0.57 -14.26 -2.57
C SER A 158 1.04 -13.69 -1.23
N TRP A 159 1.03 -14.51 -0.19
CA TRP A 159 1.44 -14.10 1.15
C TRP A 159 2.72 -14.80 1.57
N ARG A 160 3.64 -14.05 2.17
CA ARG A 160 4.83 -14.57 2.84
C ARG A 160 4.84 -14.10 4.28
N ILE A 161 4.95 -15.04 5.22
CA ILE A 161 4.94 -14.76 6.64
C ILE A 161 6.33 -15.05 7.22
N TYR A 162 6.81 -14.10 8.01
CA TYR A 162 8.04 -14.19 8.81
C TYR A 162 7.66 -14.06 10.28
N SER A 163 7.36 -15.18 10.94
CA SER A 163 6.82 -15.21 12.31
C SER A 163 7.38 -16.40 13.09
N GLY A 164 7.99 -16.14 14.25
CA GLY A 164 8.69 -17.19 15.01
C GLY A 164 9.74 -17.92 14.15
N ASN A 165 9.62 -19.25 14.06
CA ASN A 165 10.45 -20.10 13.18
C ASN A 165 9.86 -20.27 11.76
N PHE A 166 8.68 -19.71 11.49
CA PHE A 166 8.02 -19.80 10.20
C PHE A 166 8.53 -18.69 9.28
N ASN A 167 9.18 -19.09 8.18
CA ASN A 167 9.63 -18.21 7.10
C ASN A 167 9.34 -18.88 5.77
N SER A 168 8.12 -18.74 5.27
CA SER A 168 7.71 -19.36 4.01
C SER A 168 6.52 -18.65 3.38
N THR A 169 6.35 -18.88 2.08
CA THR A 169 5.13 -18.55 1.37
C THR A 169 3.99 -19.39 1.93
N VAL A 170 2.87 -18.77 2.23
CA VAL A 170 1.70 -19.45 2.79
C VAL A 170 0.98 -20.19 1.68
N SER A 171 1.01 -21.51 1.72
CA SER A 171 0.03 -22.35 1.05
C SER A 171 -1.10 -22.66 2.04
N ALA A 172 -2.35 -22.68 1.57
CA ALA A 172 -3.60 -22.75 2.34
C ALA A 172 -3.82 -24.03 3.21
N ASP A 173 -2.75 -24.73 3.59
CA ASP A 173 -2.77 -26.02 4.30
C ASP A 173 -2.30 -25.86 5.77
N MET A 174 -2.37 -24.65 6.31
CA MET A 174 -2.17 -24.38 7.73
C MET A 174 -3.53 -24.27 8.40
N GLU A 175 -3.82 -25.16 9.36
CA GLU A 175 -5.14 -25.30 10.00
C GLU A 175 -5.74 -23.98 10.54
N ARG A 176 -4.91 -23.00 10.93
CA ARG A 176 -5.35 -21.70 11.48
C ARG A 176 -5.31 -20.54 10.47
N VAL A 177 -4.71 -20.73 9.29
CA VAL A 177 -4.45 -19.65 8.32
C VAL A 177 -5.30 -19.87 7.08
N THR A 178 -6.11 -18.88 6.73
CA THR A 178 -6.97 -18.92 5.54
C THR A 178 -6.68 -17.73 4.65
N ILE A 179 -6.62 -17.98 3.33
CA ILE A 179 -6.46 -16.95 2.32
C ILE A 179 -7.75 -16.90 1.51
N GLU A 180 -8.31 -15.72 1.34
CA GLU A 180 -9.57 -15.52 0.63
C GLU A 180 -9.48 -14.38 -0.38
N ASP A 181 -10.37 -14.42 -1.36
CA ASP A 181 -10.55 -13.37 -2.37
C ASP A 181 -11.46 -12.27 -1.81
N TYR A 182 -11.41 -11.08 -2.42
CA TYR A 182 -12.42 -10.05 -2.17
C TYR A 182 -12.68 -9.20 -3.40
N VAL A 183 -13.84 -8.57 -3.45
CA VAL A 183 -14.18 -7.59 -4.49
C VAL A 183 -13.78 -6.20 -4.01
N ASN A 184 -12.93 -5.52 -4.78
CA ASN A 184 -12.49 -4.17 -4.43
C ASN A 184 -13.56 -3.10 -4.73
N GLU A 185 -13.27 -1.85 -4.36
CA GLU A 185 -14.19 -0.71 -4.55
C GLU A 185 -14.55 -0.45 -6.04
N HIS A 186 -13.76 -0.97 -6.97
CA HIS A 186 -13.96 -0.85 -8.41
C HIS A 186 -14.73 -2.04 -9.02
N GLY A 187 -15.13 -3.03 -8.21
CA GLY A 187 -15.84 -4.22 -8.67
C GLY A 187 -14.94 -5.33 -9.22
N ASN A 188 -13.62 -5.22 -9.09
CA ASN A 188 -12.68 -6.25 -9.54
C ASN A 188 -12.48 -7.30 -8.45
N ASN A 189 -12.46 -8.58 -8.83
CA ASN A 189 -12.07 -9.67 -7.93
C ASN A 189 -10.55 -9.63 -7.71
N VAL A 190 -10.14 -9.57 -6.45
CA VAL A 190 -8.75 -9.61 -6.02
C VAL A 190 -8.49 -10.97 -5.40
N GLU A 191 -7.85 -11.85 -6.17
CA GLU A 191 -7.48 -13.20 -5.73
C GLU A 191 -6.46 -13.13 -4.60
N ASN A 192 -6.62 -13.97 -3.57
CA ASN A 192 -5.73 -14.07 -2.40
C ASN A 192 -5.51 -12.75 -1.64
N GLY A 193 -6.45 -11.82 -1.73
CA GLY A 193 -6.32 -10.48 -1.18
C GLY A 193 -6.51 -10.35 0.33
N LEU A 194 -7.11 -11.37 0.97
CA LEU A 194 -7.34 -11.43 2.41
C LEU A 194 -6.54 -12.55 3.06
N LEU A 195 -5.93 -12.25 4.20
CA LEU A 195 -5.30 -13.24 5.07
C LEU A 195 -5.99 -13.23 6.43
N PHE A 196 -6.45 -14.40 6.85
CA PHE A 196 -7.07 -14.65 8.15
C PHE A 196 -6.20 -15.57 9.00
N ILE A 197 -6.10 -15.25 10.29
CA ILE A 197 -5.52 -16.14 11.30
C ILE A 197 -6.49 -16.24 12.47
N SER A 198 -6.88 -17.47 12.83
CA SER A 198 -7.80 -17.73 13.93
C SER A 198 -7.62 -19.16 14.49
N PRO A 199 -7.40 -19.32 15.81
CA PRO A 199 -7.07 -18.29 16.79
C PRO A 199 -5.63 -17.77 16.59
N VAL A 200 -5.39 -16.51 16.94
CA VAL A 200 -4.04 -15.92 16.99
C VAL A 200 -3.30 -16.41 18.24
N ASN A 201 -2.03 -16.77 18.09
CA ASN A 201 -1.14 -17.10 19.21
C ASN A 201 0.12 -16.23 19.23
N LEU A 202 0.87 -16.24 20.34
CA LEU A 202 2.01 -15.34 20.56
C LEU A 202 3.11 -15.47 19.49
N ASP A 203 3.25 -16.65 18.88
CA ASP A 203 4.21 -16.95 17.81
C ASP A 203 3.80 -16.39 16.44
N ASP A 204 2.56 -15.91 16.28
CA ASP A 204 2.09 -15.18 15.09
C ASP A 204 2.59 -13.71 15.08
N ARG A 205 3.42 -13.32 16.06
CA ARG A 205 4.15 -12.06 16.03
C ARG A 205 5.22 -12.10 14.94
N GLY A 206 5.09 -11.20 13.97
CA GLY A 206 6.03 -11.17 12.86
C GLY A 206 5.75 -10.12 11.79
N TYR A 207 6.38 -10.33 10.65
CA TYR A 207 6.22 -9.51 9.45
C TYR A 207 5.46 -10.31 8.39
N TYR A 208 4.42 -9.68 7.85
CA TYR A 208 3.50 -10.28 6.91
C TYR A 208 3.60 -9.51 5.61
N HIS A 209 4.12 -10.17 4.57
CA HIS A 209 4.33 -9.58 3.26
C HIS A 209 3.23 -10.06 2.32
N CYS A 210 2.56 -9.12 1.69
CA CYS A 210 1.72 -9.37 0.54
C CYS A 210 2.54 -9.06 -0.71
N VAL A 211 2.66 -10.04 -1.59
CA VAL A 211 3.48 -9.96 -2.81
C VAL A 211 2.56 -10.08 -4.01
N GLY A 212 2.60 -9.07 -4.88
CA GLY A 212 1.87 -9.02 -6.13
C GLY A 212 2.83 -9.24 -7.29
N GLN A 213 2.46 -10.13 -8.20
CA GLN A 213 3.26 -10.46 -9.37
C GLN A 213 2.40 -10.43 -10.64
N ASN A 214 2.95 -9.85 -11.70
CA ASN A 214 2.32 -9.85 -13.01
C ASN A 214 2.44 -11.23 -13.66
N ALA A 215 1.33 -11.78 -14.16
CA ALA A 215 1.28 -13.13 -14.75
C ALA A 215 2.05 -13.23 -16.08
N TYR A 216 2.12 -12.15 -16.85
CA TYR A 216 2.82 -12.12 -18.13
C TYR A 216 4.32 -11.85 -17.96
N TRP A 217 4.68 -11.11 -16.91
CA TRP A 217 6.03 -10.58 -16.72
C TRP A 217 6.51 -10.90 -15.31
N GLN A 218 7.15 -12.06 -15.14
CA GLN A 218 7.55 -12.54 -13.82
C GLN A 218 8.51 -11.60 -13.08
N ALA A 219 9.22 -10.72 -13.80
CA ALA A 219 10.12 -9.72 -13.22
C ALA A 219 9.39 -8.51 -12.62
N ASP A 220 8.12 -8.26 -12.98
CA ASP A 220 7.31 -7.17 -12.43
C ASP A 220 6.62 -7.67 -11.15
N VAL A 221 7.28 -7.39 -10.03
CA VAL A 221 6.90 -7.80 -8.68
C VAL A 221 6.92 -6.57 -7.77
N SER A 222 5.88 -6.42 -6.96
CA SER A 222 5.81 -5.44 -5.89
C SER A 222 5.38 -6.13 -4.60
N GLU A 223 5.85 -5.63 -3.47
CA GLU A 223 5.43 -6.14 -2.16
C GLU A 223 5.10 -5.01 -1.19
N SER A 224 4.25 -5.32 -0.23
CA SER A 224 3.96 -4.47 0.92
C SER A 224 3.94 -5.33 2.17
N SER A 225 4.44 -4.80 3.30
CA SER A 225 4.54 -5.54 4.56
C SER A 225 3.75 -4.87 5.68
N SER A 226 3.29 -5.69 6.63
CA SER A 226 2.67 -5.26 7.88
C SER A 226 3.32 -5.97 9.06
N THR A 227 3.48 -5.24 10.16
CA THR A 227 4.02 -5.75 11.42
C THR A 227 2.87 -6.13 12.34
N ILE A 228 2.84 -7.40 12.76
CA ILE A 228 1.82 -7.94 13.65
C ILE A 228 2.38 -8.04 15.07
N ARG A 229 1.70 -7.38 16.01
CA ARG A 229 2.00 -7.43 17.44
C ARG A 229 0.89 -8.19 18.16
N VAL A 230 1.25 -9.33 18.72
CA VAL A 230 0.34 -10.11 19.57
C VAL A 230 0.55 -9.74 21.04
N LYS A 231 -0.55 -9.45 21.74
CA LYS A 231 -0.62 -9.24 23.19
C LYS A 231 -1.19 -10.49 23.87
N GLY A 232 -0.52 -10.97 24.92
CA GLY A 232 -1.06 -12.09 25.69
C GLY A 232 -2.36 -11.70 26.39
N LYS A 233 -3.35 -12.60 26.41
CA LYS A 233 -4.68 -12.32 26.97
C LYS A 233 -4.67 -11.92 28.45
N TYR A 234 -3.70 -12.43 29.20
CA TYR A 234 -3.52 -12.13 30.63
C TYR A 234 -2.48 -11.04 30.90
N ALA A 235 -1.89 -10.43 29.86
CA ALA A 235 -0.90 -9.37 30.05
C ALA A 235 -1.42 -8.20 30.92
N PRO A 236 -2.69 -7.75 30.79
CA PRO A 236 -3.23 -6.70 31.65
C PRO A 236 -3.38 -7.10 33.12
N LEU A 237 -3.43 -8.40 33.45
CA LEU A 237 -3.60 -8.88 34.83
C LEU A 237 -2.38 -8.60 35.70
N TRP A 238 -1.17 -8.65 35.14
CA TRP A 238 0.07 -8.50 35.89
C TRP A 238 0.21 -7.13 36.59
N PRO A 239 -0.11 -5.98 35.93
CA PRO A 239 -0.21 -4.69 36.61
C PRO A 239 -1.18 -4.70 37.80
N PHE A 240 -2.38 -5.28 37.65
CA PHE A 240 -3.35 -5.34 38.75
C PHE A 240 -2.83 -6.18 39.92
N LEU A 241 -2.19 -7.31 39.64
CA LEU A 241 -1.61 -8.14 40.68
C LEU A 241 -0.48 -7.41 41.44
N GLY A 242 0.33 -6.62 40.72
CA GLY A 242 1.34 -5.75 41.31
C GLY A 242 0.74 -4.73 42.27
N ILE A 243 -0.31 -4.03 41.84
CA ILE A 243 -1.03 -3.05 42.68
C ILE A 243 -1.63 -3.73 43.92
N CYS A 244 -2.28 -4.89 43.74
CA CYS A 244 -2.84 -5.66 44.86
C CYS A 244 -1.76 -6.08 45.86
N ALA A 245 -0.60 -6.55 45.38
CA ALA A 245 0.51 -6.93 46.23
C ALA A 245 1.06 -5.73 47.02
N GLU A 246 1.20 -4.57 46.38
CA GLU A 246 1.64 -3.33 47.03
C GLU A 246 0.67 -2.92 48.16
N VAL A 247 -0.63 -2.93 47.89
CA VAL A 247 -1.66 -2.62 48.91
C VAL A 247 -1.60 -3.61 50.08
N ILE A 248 -1.43 -4.90 49.82
CA ILE A 248 -1.32 -5.93 50.88
C ILE A 248 -0.09 -5.67 51.75
N VAL A 249 1.05 -5.35 51.15
CA VAL A 249 2.30 -5.04 51.88
C VAL A 249 2.13 -3.78 52.74
N LEU A 250 1.53 -2.71 52.19
CA LEU A 250 1.26 -1.49 52.95
C LEU A 250 0.33 -1.75 54.13
N CYS A 251 -0.76 -2.49 53.93
CA CYS A 251 -1.67 -2.88 55.01
C CYS A 251 -0.95 -3.70 56.10
N ALA A 252 -0.10 -4.65 55.72
CA ALA A 252 0.66 -5.46 56.67
C ALA A 252 1.65 -4.61 57.49
N ILE A 253 2.35 -3.66 56.85
CA ILE A 253 3.25 -2.72 57.53
C ILE A 253 2.49 -1.88 58.56
N ILE A 254 1.34 -1.33 58.16
CA ILE A 254 0.48 -0.53 59.06
C ILE A 254 0.04 -1.37 60.27
N ILE A 255 -0.45 -2.59 60.05
CA ILE A 255 -0.89 -3.49 61.14
C ILE A 255 0.27 -3.84 62.08
N ILE A 256 1.47 -4.14 61.56
CA ILE A 256 2.65 -4.44 62.38
C ILE A 256 3.07 -3.21 63.18
N TYR A 257 3.05 -2.03 62.56
CA TYR A 257 3.37 -0.77 63.22
C TYR A 257 2.40 -0.48 64.37
N GLU A 258 1.08 -0.57 64.13
CA GLU A 258 0.06 -0.38 65.16
C GLU A 258 0.21 -1.39 66.30
N LYS A 259 0.44 -2.68 65.98
CA LYS A 259 0.64 -3.72 67.00
C LYS A 259 1.89 -3.47 67.83
N ARG A 260 3.00 -3.02 67.22
CA ARG A 260 4.24 -2.68 67.94
C ARG A 260 4.06 -1.44 68.81
N ARG A 261 3.42 -0.41 68.29
CA ARG A 261 3.12 0.82 69.03
C ARG A 261 2.22 0.55 70.24
N ASN A 262 1.15 -0.22 70.06
CA ASN A 262 0.27 -0.59 71.17
C ASN A 262 1.02 -1.39 72.26
N LYS A 263 2.00 -2.22 71.87
CA LYS A 263 2.84 -2.93 72.83
C LYS A 263 3.75 -1.99 73.63
N SER A 264 4.37 -0.99 72.98
CA SER A 264 5.22 -0.01 73.69
C SER A 264 4.43 0.88 74.63
N GLU A 265 3.20 1.30 74.27
CA GLU A 265 2.34 2.10 75.17
C GLU A 265 1.89 1.30 76.41
N LEU A 266 1.65 -0.01 76.28
CA LEU A 266 1.33 -0.89 77.42
C LEU A 266 2.51 -1.07 78.38
N GLU A 267 3.72 -1.33 77.84
CA GLU A 267 4.94 -1.52 78.64
C GLU A 267 5.33 -0.24 79.42
N GLU A 268 5.07 0.96 78.88
CA GLU A 268 5.32 2.24 79.56
C GLU A 268 4.33 2.50 80.71
N SER A 269 3.06 2.09 80.56
CA SER A 269 2.04 2.26 81.61
C SER A 269 2.22 1.35 82.84
N ASP A 270 2.80 0.15 82.65
CA ASP A 270 3.07 -0.80 83.74
C ASP A 270 4.28 -0.39 84.60
N THR A 271 5.18 0.44 84.06
CA THR A 271 6.37 0.92 84.79
C THR A 271 6.13 2.17 85.66
N ASP A 272 4.98 2.84 85.51
CA ASP A 272 4.67 4.11 86.19
C ASP A 272 3.88 3.98 87.52
N GLN A 273 3.59 2.77 88.01
CA GLN A 273 2.97 2.57 89.34
C GLN A 273 4.01 2.30 90.44
N SER A 274 4.49 3.36 91.10
CA SER A 274 5.22 3.29 92.38
C SER A 274 4.31 3.76 93.54
N PRO A 275 4.30 3.12 94.73
CA PRO A 275 3.40 3.51 95.81
C PRO A 275 3.99 4.62 96.69
N ASP A 276 3.37 5.80 96.66
CA ASP A 276 3.64 6.88 97.61
C ASP A 276 3.12 6.55 99.02
N GLN A 277 4.00 6.66 100.02
CA GLN A 277 3.65 6.65 101.45
C GLN A 277 3.72 8.08 102.06
N LYS A 278 2.66 8.39 102.77
CA LYS A 278 2.18 9.62 103.43
C LYS A 278 3.14 10.23 104.50
N ASN A 279 3.24 11.58 104.58
CA ASN A 279 2.77 12.43 105.72
C ASN A 279 3.35 13.88 105.71
N THR A 280 2.44 14.85 105.82
CA THR A 280 2.55 16.30 106.19
C THR A 280 3.06 16.53 107.64
N PRO A 281 3.46 17.75 108.12
CA PRO A 281 2.78 19.05 107.89
C PRO A 281 3.58 20.40 107.90
N ASP A 282 2.92 21.39 107.28
CA ASP A 282 2.72 22.82 107.62
C ASP A 282 3.88 23.74 108.08
N HIS A 283 4.15 24.82 107.31
CA HIS A 283 3.97 26.22 107.75
C HIS A 283 4.48 27.26 106.72
N GLY A 284 3.68 28.34 106.55
CA GLY A 284 4.25 29.70 106.54
C GLY A 284 4.31 30.51 105.23
N LYS A 285 3.20 31.22 104.96
CA LYS A 285 3.10 32.65 104.57
C LYS A 285 3.86 33.25 103.36
N GLU A 286 3.01 33.76 102.47
CA GLU A 286 2.94 35.12 101.90
C GLU A 286 3.91 35.63 100.82
N ALA A 287 3.26 36.41 99.93
CA ALA A 287 3.76 37.52 99.12
C ALA A 287 4.51 37.11 97.83
N ASN A 288 4.26 37.67 96.64
CA ASN A 288 3.29 38.64 96.14
C ASN A 288 3.55 38.81 94.63
N LEU A 289 2.63 39.51 93.96
CA LEU A 289 2.82 40.29 92.73
C LEU A 289 2.75 39.61 91.35
N ARG A 290 1.65 39.98 90.69
CA ARG A 290 1.36 39.98 89.26
C ARG A 290 2.35 40.82 88.46
N HIS A 291 2.61 40.45 87.21
CA HIS A 291 2.45 41.41 86.12
C HIS A 291 2.06 40.73 84.79
N ARG A 292 1.06 41.35 84.14
CA ARG A 292 0.73 41.29 82.70
C ARG A 292 1.98 41.66 81.88
N GLN A 293 2.12 41.26 80.62
CA GLN A 293 1.26 41.63 79.49
C GLN A 293 1.61 40.76 78.28
#